data_AF-A0A7S2HI37-F1
#
_entry.id   AF-A0A7S2HI37-F1
#
_cell.length_a   1.000
_cell.length_b   1.000
_cell.length_c   1.000
_cell.angle_alpha   90.00
_cell.angle_beta   90.00
_cell.angle_gamma   90.00
#
_symmetry.space_group_name_H-M   'P 1'
#
loop_
_entity.id
_entity.type
_entity.pdbx_description
1 polymer ?
#
loop_
_entity_poly.entity_id
_entity_poly.type
_entity_poly.pdbx_seq_one_letter_code
_entity_poly.pdbx_strand_id
1 'polypeptide(L)'
;SSRSLEGSEYEEKHLFVLNFHDFAMAFGTWVVSLLCEYIPALADAVDRASEVPGSWLVLVVFYVFVVSIVFELVKAFTIEVFVNLSQNWGKPKRQFNTLSSVISEFERRNLCLHYRIVGDLSTHEKIVEALAEMDEELEQDEEESRQNSKPPAGSGSCSRQVSGAS
;
A
#
# COMPACT_ATOMS: atom_id res chain seq x y z
N SER A 1 5.08 26.25 -44.93
CA SER A 1 5.15 24.81 -44.67
C SER A 1 3.93 24.01 -45.10
N SER A 2 2.70 24.53 -45.07
CA SER A 2 1.49 23.68 -45.26
C SER A 2 1.34 23.05 -46.67
N ARG A 3 1.86 23.69 -47.72
CA ARG A 3 1.77 23.15 -49.10
C ARG A 3 2.62 21.90 -49.35
N SER A 4 3.66 21.67 -48.54
CA SER A 4 4.57 20.53 -48.74
C SER A 4 3.98 19.20 -48.22
N LEU A 5 2.87 19.27 -47.47
CA LEU A 5 2.21 18.13 -46.83
C LEU A 5 0.88 17.77 -47.50
N GLU A 6 0.46 18.51 -48.54
CA GLU A 6 -0.78 18.27 -49.27
C GLU A 6 -0.76 16.88 -49.91
N GLY A 7 -1.76 16.04 -49.58
CA GLY A 7 -1.89 14.67 -50.08
C GLY A 7 -0.99 13.64 -49.39
N SER A 8 -0.46 13.94 -48.21
CA SER A 8 0.24 12.97 -47.36
C SER A 8 -0.70 12.30 -46.35
N GLU A 9 -0.39 11.07 -45.92
CA GLU A 9 -1.16 10.38 -44.87
C GLU A 9 -1.26 11.18 -43.56
N TYR A 10 -0.32 12.11 -43.34
CA TYR A 10 -0.31 13.00 -42.19
C TYR A 10 -1.51 13.96 -42.18
N GLU A 11 -1.86 14.50 -43.36
CA GLU A 11 -3.04 15.34 -43.55
C GLU A 11 -4.32 14.50 -43.47
N GLU A 12 -4.34 13.34 -44.13
CA GLU A 12 -5.52 12.45 -44.15
C GLU A 12 -5.91 11.94 -42.76
N LYS A 13 -4.92 11.69 -41.90
CA LYS A 13 -5.14 11.24 -40.50
C LYS A 13 -5.37 12.40 -39.52
N HIS A 14 -5.49 13.64 -40.01
CA HIS A 14 -5.66 14.85 -39.20
C HIS A 14 -4.63 14.98 -38.06
N LEU A 15 -3.37 14.59 -38.30
CA LEU A 15 -2.31 14.60 -37.29
C LEU A 15 -1.75 16.01 -37.01
N PHE A 16 -2.45 17.07 -37.40
CA PHE A 16 -2.05 18.47 -37.21
C PHE A 16 -1.76 18.86 -35.75
N VAL A 17 -2.33 18.12 -34.79
CA VAL A 17 -2.08 18.31 -33.36
C VAL A 17 -0.64 17.91 -32.99
N LEU A 18 -0.01 17.00 -33.73
CA LEU A 18 1.35 16.48 -33.51
C LEU A 18 2.36 17.21 -34.41
N ASN A 19 2.50 18.51 -34.18
CA ASN A 19 3.36 19.38 -34.98
C ASN A 19 4.62 19.82 -34.20
N PHE A 20 5.71 20.07 -34.93
CA PHE A 20 6.97 20.59 -34.42
C PHE A 20 7.10 22.12 -34.52
N HIS A 21 6.00 22.85 -34.73
CA HIS A 21 6.01 24.30 -34.92
C HIS A 21 6.48 25.09 -33.68
N ASP A 22 6.02 24.67 -32.49
CA ASP A 22 6.34 25.33 -31.22
C ASP A 22 6.98 24.33 -30.26
N PHE A 23 7.85 24.81 -29.37
CA PHE A 23 8.56 23.95 -28.41
C PHE A 23 7.61 23.06 -27.58
N ALA A 24 6.48 23.62 -27.10
CA ALA A 24 5.50 22.87 -26.33
C ALA A 24 4.80 21.77 -27.14
N MET A 25 4.49 22.05 -28.42
CA MET A 25 3.87 21.06 -29.31
C MET A 25 4.87 19.99 -29.75
N ALA A 26 6.13 20.38 -30.01
CA ALA A 26 7.23 19.45 -30.27
C ALA A 26 7.43 18.52 -29.06
N PHE A 27 7.46 19.08 -27.85
CA PHE A 27 7.54 18.30 -26.62
C PHE A 27 6.35 17.35 -26.47
N GLY A 28 5.12 17.83 -26.67
CA GLY A 28 3.92 16.99 -26.65
C GLY A 28 3.99 15.86 -27.69
N THR A 29 4.47 16.15 -28.89
CA THR A 29 4.68 15.17 -29.96
C THR A 29 5.70 14.10 -29.56
N TRP A 30 6.80 14.49 -28.91
CA TRP A 30 7.77 13.55 -28.35
C TRP A 30 7.16 12.67 -27.26
N VAL A 31 6.37 13.25 -26.34
CA VAL A 31 5.69 12.49 -25.28
C VAL A 31 4.69 11.49 -25.87
N VAL A 32 3.87 11.90 -26.84
CA VAL A 32 2.94 11.01 -27.52
C VAL A 32 3.70 9.89 -28.24
N SER A 33 4.82 10.22 -28.89
CA SER A 33 5.68 9.22 -29.55
C SER A 33 6.35 8.25 -28.59
N LEU A 34 6.53 8.60 -27.31
CA LEU A 34 7.01 7.68 -26.26
C LEU A 34 5.94 6.71 -25.79
N LEU A 35 4.68 7.16 -25.74
CA LEU A 35 3.56 6.39 -25.18
C LEU A 35 2.85 5.52 -26.22
N CYS A 36 2.90 5.90 -27.49
CA CYS A 36 2.17 5.26 -28.57
C CYS A 36 3.08 4.45 -29.51
N GLU A 37 2.44 3.69 -30.40
CA GLU A 37 3.13 3.00 -31.49
C GLU A 37 3.77 4.01 -32.45
N TYR A 38 4.91 3.63 -33.06
CA TYR A 38 5.59 4.44 -34.04
C TYR A 38 4.67 4.78 -35.24
N ILE A 39 4.53 6.07 -35.54
CA ILE A 39 3.70 6.56 -36.64
C ILE A 39 4.59 6.94 -37.83
N PRO A 40 4.67 6.13 -38.90
CA PRO A 40 5.54 6.42 -40.05
C PRO A 40 5.15 7.70 -40.79
N ALA A 41 3.86 8.09 -40.75
CA ALA A 41 3.37 9.34 -41.35
C ALA A 41 4.05 10.58 -40.76
N LEU A 42 4.47 10.55 -39.49
CA LEU A 42 5.22 11.65 -38.88
C LEU A 42 6.64 11.75 -39.44
N ALA A 43 7.26 10.61 -39.74
CA ALA A 43 8.59 10.56 -40.33
C ALA A 43 8.60 11.03 -41.78
N ASP A 44 7.58 10.66 -42.57
CA ASP A 44 7.36 11.19 -43.92
C ASP A 44 7.10 12.71 -43.87
N ALA A 45 6.28 13.18 -42.93
CA ALA A 45 6.02 14.61 -42.77
C ALA A 45 7.31 15.40 -42.43
N VAL A 46 8.18 14.87 -41.57
CA VAL A 46 9.48 15.49 -41.25
C VAL A 46 10.41 15.49 -42.46
N ASP A 47 10.48 14.41 -43.22
CA ASP A 47 11.32 14.33 -44.42
C ASP A 47 10.90 15.33 -45.50
N ARG A 48 9.59 15.51 -45.69
CA ARG A 48 9.03 16.49 -46.64
C ARG A 48 9.14 17.94 -46.17
N ALA A 49 9.08 18.16 -44.86
CA ALA A 49 9.16 19.50 -44.28
C ALA A 49 10.60 20.00 -44.11
N SER A 50 11.58 19.10 -44.09
CA SER A 50 13.00 19.41 -43.92
C SER A 50 13.71 19.58 -45.25
N GLU A 51 14.65 20.53 -45.32
CA GLU A 51 15.56 20.66 -46.46
C GLU A 51 16.73 19.67 -46.39
N VAL A 52 16.89 18.98 -45.25
CA VAL A 52 17.99 18.05 -45.00
C VAL A 52 17.59 16.63 -45.36
N PRO A 53 18.32 15.96 -46.27
CA PRO A 53 18.01 14.58 -46.66
C PRO A 53 18.22 13.63 -45.48
N GLY A 54 17.27 12.71 -45.27
CA GLY A 54 17.37 11.71 -44.21
C GLY A 54 16.93 12.21 -42.84
N SER A 55 16.21 13.33 -42.78
CA SER A 55 15.71 13.88 -41.52
C SER A 55 14.69 12.96 -40.82
N TRP A 56 14.01 12.08 -41.56
CA TRP A 56 13.17 11.00 -41.01
C TRP A 56 13.91 10.10 -40.00
N LEU A 57 15.23 9.95 -40.15
CA LEU A 57 16.06 9.10 -39.29
C LEU A 57 16.04 9.58 -37.83
N VAL A 58 15.84 10.88 -37.58
CA VAL A 58 15.76 11.44 -36.23
C VAL A 58 14.63 10.79 -35.43
N LEU A 59 13.48 10.58 -36.06
CA LEU A 59 12.33 9.95 -35.41
C LEU A 59 12.56 8.45 -35.16
N VAL A 60 13.26 7.76 -36.04
CA VAL A 60 13.61 6.34 -35.85
C VAL A 60 14.64 6.16 -34.76
N VAL A 61 15.69 6.99 -34.74
CA VAL A 61 16.71 6.98 -33.68
C VAL A 61 16.07 7.33 -32.35
N PHE A 62 15.22 8.36 -32.29
CA PHE A 62 14.47 8.67 -31.08
C PHE A 62 13.64 7.48 -30.61
N TYR A 63 12.88 6.87 -31.51
CA TYR A 63 12.00 5.75 -31.16
C TYR A 63 12.81 4.56 -30.65
N VAL A 64 13.90 4.17 -31.31
CA VAL A 64 14.69 3.02 -30.88
C VAL A 64 15.42 3.30 -29.57
N PHE A 65 16.09 4.44 -29.43
CA PHE A 65 16.94 4.69 -28.26
C PHE A 65 16.17 5.25 -27.07
N VAL A 66 15.40 6.32 -27.27
CA VAL A 66 14.75 7.01 -26.15
C VAL A 66 13.61 6.19 -25.59
N VAL A 67 12.77 5.59 -26.44
CA VAL A 67 11.70 4.69 -25.97
C VAL A 67 12.31 3.53 -25.21
N SER A 68 13.33 2.85 -25.75
CA SER A 68 13.98 1.73 -25.04
C SER A 68 14.53 2.14 -23.68
N ILE A 69 15.21 3.29 -23.58
CA ILE A 69 15.74 3.80 -22.30
C ILE A 69 14.61 4.06 -21.31
N VAL A 70 13.55 4.77 -21.72
CA VAL A 70 12.43 5.10 -20.84
C VAL A 70 11.68 3.83 -20.40
N PHE A 71 11.45 2.88 -21.29
CA PHE A 71 10.81 1.61 -20.96
C PHE A 71 11.63 0.78 -19.98
N GLU A 72 12.96 0.71 -20.15
CA GLU A 72 13.84 0.03 -19.20
C GLU A 72 13.81 0.70 -17.81
N LEU A 73 13.82 2.04 -17.76
CA LEU A 73 13.73 2.80 -16.50
C LEU A 73 12.39 2.56 -15.78
N VAL A 74 11.26 2.67 -16.51
CA VAL A 74 9.92 2.45 -15.94
C VAL A 74 9.76 1.02 -15.48
N LYS A 75 10.26 0.04 -16.25
CA LYS A 75 10.23 -1.38 -15.88
C LYS A 75 11.05 -1.64 -14.62
N ALA A 76 12.28 -1.12 -14.53
CA ALA A 76 13.13 -1.27 -13.35
C ALA A 76 12.47 -0.67 -12.10
N PHE A 77 11.94 0.55 -12.21
CA PHE A 77 11.22 1.21 -11.12
C PHE A 77 9.97 0.43 -10.69
N THR A 78 9.19 -0.07 -11.65
CA THR A 78 7.99 -0.87 -11.36
C THR A 78 8.34 -2.15 -10.62
N ILE A 79 9.41 -2.85 -11.02
CA ILE A 79 9.90 -4.05 -10.34
C ILE A 79 10.32 -3.72 -8.91
N GLU A 80 11.06 -2.63 -8.71
CA GLU A 80 11.50 -2.21 -7.37
C GLU A 80 10.31 -1.92 -6.44
N VAL A 81 9.35 -1.12 -6.90
CA VAL A 81 8.14 -0.80 -6.15
C VAL A 81 7.32 -2.07 -5.86
N PHE A 82 7.18 -2.94 -6.86
CA PHE A 82 6.45 -4.20 -6.72
C PHE A 82 7.12 -5.14 -5.71
N VAL A 83 8.45 -5.29 -5.77
CA VAL A 83 9.22 -6.09 -4.81
C VAL A 83 9.09 -5.51 -3.41
N ASN A 84 9.21 -4.19 -3.25
CA ASN A 84 9.04 -3.53 -1.95
C ASN A 84 7.64 -3.78 -1.37
N LEU A 85 6.59 -3.65 -2.19
CA LEU A 85 5.22 -3.96 -1.77
C LEU A 85 5.05 -5.44 -1.41
N SER A 86 5.60 -6.36 -2.20
CA SER A 86 5.52 -7.80 -1.96
C SER A 86 6.24 -8.23 -0.67
N GLN A 87 7.38 -7.59 -0.35
CA GLN A 87 8.09 -7.83 0.92
C GLN A 87 7.27 -7.40 2.14
N ASN A 88 6.30 -6.51 1.94
CA ASN A 88 5.41 -6.03 2.98
C ASN A 88 4.06 -6.76 3.01
N TRP A 89 3.72 -7.56 1.98
CA TRP A 89 2.48 -8.37 1.96
C TRP A 89 2.47 -9.48 3.02
N GLY A 90 3.62 -10.06 3.35
CA GLY A 90 3.73 -11.12 4.36
C GLY A 90 4.10 -10.64 5.77
N LYS A 91 4.44 -9.36 5.93
CA LYS A 91 4.75 -8.81 7.26
C LYS A 91 3.42 -8.48 7.95
N PRO A 92 3.17 -8.97 9.18
CA PRO A 92 2.03 -8.48 9.95
C PRO A 92 2.15 -6.95 10.00
N LYS A 93 1.13 -6.25 9.50
CA LYS A 93 1.04 -4.79 9.67
C LYS A 93 1.31 -4.52 11.15
N ARG A 94 2.23 -3.60 11.45
CA ARG A 94 2.51 -3.17 12.82
C ARG A 94 1.25 -2.51 13.40
N GLN A 95 0.34 -3.34 13.90
CA GLN A 95 -0.76 -3.05 14.79
C GLN A 95 -0.67 -4.22 15.77
N PHE A 96 -0.43 -4.00 17.06
CA PHE A 96 -1.53 -3.73 17.99
C PHE A 96 -1.16 -2.96 19.26
N ASN A 97 0.02 -2.35 19.37
CA ASN A 97 0.36 -1.63 20.63
C ASN A 97 -0.54 -0.41 20.89
N THR A 98 -1.14 0.20 19.87
CA THR A 98 -2.05 1.32 20.05
C THR A 98 -3.43 0.88 20.51
N LEU A 99 -3.90 -0.31 20.10
CA LEU A 99 -5.27 -0.73 20.38
C LEU A 99 -5.41 -1.24 21.81
N SER A 100 -4.39 -1.93 22.34
CA SER A 100 -4.31 -2.26 23.77
C SER A 100 -4.26 -1.03 24.67
N SER A 101 -3.57 0.04 24.24
CA SER A 101 -3.57 1.32 24.96
C SER A 101 -4.94 2.03 24.93
N VAL A 102 -5.72 1.84 23.87
CA VAL A 102 -7.07 2.41 23.76
C VAL A 102 -8.08 1.59 24.56
N ILE A 103 -8.01 0.26 24.52
CA ILE A 103 -8.88 -0.63 25.31
C ILE A 103 -8.71 -0.34 26.81
N SER A 104 -7.46 -0.30 27.30
CA SER A 104 -7.17 -0.01 28.71
C SER A 104 -7.64 1.38 29.17
N GLU A 105 -7.62 2.39 28.29
CA GLU A 105 -8.19 3.71 28.62
C GLU A 105 -9.72 3.71 28.75
N PHE A 106 -10.42 2.90 27.95
CA PHE A 106 -11.88 2.80 27.99
C PHE A 106 -12.36 2.00 29.20
N GLU A 107 -11.67 0.92 29.56
CA GLU A 107 -11.91 0.15 30.79
C GLU A 107 -11.73 1.01 32.03
N ARG A 108 -10.66 1.83 32.09
CA ARG A 108 -10.44 2.75 33.22
C ARG A 108 -11.56 3.77 33.41
N ARG A 109 -12.35 4.03 32.36
CA ARG A 109 -13.49 4.96 32.37
C ARG A 109 -14.84 4.26 32.47
N ASN A 110 -14.84 2.92 32.54
CA ASN A 110 -16.04 2.09 32.61
C ASN A 110 -16.99 2.34 31.41
N LEU A 111 -16.41 2.50 30.21
CA LEU A 111 -17.13 2.76 28.97
C LEU A 111 -17.06 1.55 28.03
N CYS A 112 -18.17 1.24 27.36
CA CYS A 112 -18.23 0.16 26.39
C CYS A 112 -17.75 0.65 25.00
N LEU A 113 -16.76 -0.03 24.43
CA LEU A 113 -16.19 0.30 23.12
C LEU A 113 -16.97 -0.42 22.00
N HIS A 114 -17.77 0.33 21.25
CA HIS A 114 -18.42 -0.17 20.04
C HIS A 114 -17.52 0.11 18.83
N TYR A 115 -16.94 -0.93 18.22
CA TYR A 115 -16.13 -0.78 17.01
C TYR A 115 -16.77 -1.48 15.81
N ARG A 116 -16.62 -0.88 14.62
CA ARG A 116 -17.04 -1.45 13.34
C ARG A 116 -15.81 -1.57 12.46
N ILE A 117 -15.39 -2.81 12.20
CA ILE A 117 -14.28 -3.07 11.28
C ILE A 117 -14.80 -2.97 9.84
N VAL A 118 -14.07 -2.24 9.00
CA VAL A 118 -14.31 -2.16 7.55
C VAL A 118 -13.03 -2.60 6.86
N GLY A 119 -13.02 -3.80 6.25
CA GLY A 119 -11.84 -4.35 5.58
C GLY A 119 -11.68 -5.86 5.74
N ASP A 120 -10.47 -6.35 5.46
CA ASP A 120 -10.09 -7.77 5.48
C ASP A 120 -10.35 -8.45 6.84
N LEU A 121 -11.17 -9.50 6.80
CA LEU A 121 -11.66 -10.25 7.97
C LEU A 121 -10.61 -11.18 8.58
N SER A 122 -9.50 -11.45 7.89
CA SER A 122 -8.40 -12.25 8.48
C SER A 122 -7.78 -11.60 9.71
N THR A 123 -7.90 -10.27 9.82
CA THR A 123 -7.49 -9.50 11.01
C THR A 123 -8.50 -9.60 12.16
N HIS A 124 -9.75 -9.95 11.87
CA HIS A 124 -10.81 -10.05 12.88
C HIS A 124 -10.62 -11.25 13.79
N GLU A 125 -10.25 -12.41 13.24
CA GLU A 125 -9.97 -13.61 14.04
C GLU A 125 -8.88 -13.34 15.09
N LYS A 126 -7.80 -12.64 14.70
CA LYS A 126 -6.71 -12.29 15.63
C LYS A 126 -7.12 -11.28 16.70
N ILE A 127 -8.06 -10.39 16.40
CA ILE A 127 -8.61 -9.43 17.38
C ILE A 127 -9.51 -10.14 18.36
N VAL A 128 -10.38 -11.03 17.87
CA VAL A 128 -11.27 -11.83 18.72
C VAL A 128 -10.46 -12.78 19.60
N GLU A 129 -9.43 -13.42 19.06
CA GLU A 129 -8.53 -14.28 19.81
C GLU A 129 -7.78 -13.50 20.90
N ALA A 130 -7.21 -12.33 20.57
CA ALA A 130 -6.56 -11.48 21.57
C ALA A 130 -7.54 -10.95 22.63
N LEU A 131 -8.81 -10.69 22.29
CA LEU A 131 -9.84 -10.31 23.26
C LEU A 131 -10.20 -11.48 24.18
N ALA A 132 -10.31 -12.70 23.64
CA ALA A 132 -10.59 -13.89 24.42
C ALA A 132 -9.44 -14.26 25.37
N GLU A 133 -8.18 -14.15 24.92
CA GLU A 133 -7.01 -14.38 25.78
C GLU A 133 -6.97 -13.39 26.96
N MET A 134 -7.29 -12.11 26.73
CA MET A 134 -7.32 -11.12 27.82
C MET A 134 -8.45 -11.38 28.83
N ASP A 135 -9.63 -11.79 28.37
CA ASP A 135 -10.74 -12.17 29.27
C ASP A 135 -10.35 -13.38 30.14
N GLU A 136 -9.66 -14.38 29.57
CA GLU A 136 -9.16 -15.55 30.32
C GLU A 136 -8.08 -15.20 31.35
N GLU A 137 -7.15 -14.28 31.02
CA GLU A 137 -6.14 -13.80 31.97
C GLU A 137 -6.78 -13.06 33.16
N LEU A 138 -7.80 -12.24 32.89
CA LEU A 138 -8.55 -11.52 33.93
C LEU A 138 -9.29 -12.47 34.88
N GLU A 139 -9.92 -13.52 34.36
CA GLU A 139 -10.58 -14.52 35.21
C GLU A 139 -9.58 -15.27 36.11
N GLN A 140 -8.38 -15.57 35.61
CA GLN A 140 -7.33 -16.22 36.41
C GLN A 140 -6.81 -15.31 37.54
N ASP A 141 -6.61 -14.03 37.28
CA ASP A 141 -6.19 -13.04 38.30
C ASP A 141 -7.27 -12.84 39.39
N GLU A 142 -8.56 -12.86 39.01
CA GLU A 142 -9.66 -12.84 39.95
C GLU A 142 -9.75 -14.11 40.81
N GLU A 143 -9.43 -15.28 40.25
CA GLU A 143 -9.42 -16.53 41.01
C GLU A 143 -8.23 -16.65 41.97
N GLU A 144 -7.02 -16.24 41.56
CA GLU A 144 -5.84 -16.22 42.44
C GLU A 144 -6.05 -15.27 43.63
N SER A 145 -6.61 -14.09 43.40
CA SER A 145 -6.93 -13.13 44.47
C SER A 145 -8.02 -13.65 45.44
N ARG A 146 -8.96 -14.48 44.96
CA ARG A 146 -9.94 -15.18 45.82
C ARG A 146 -9.33 -16.35 46.61
N GLN A 147 -8.36 -17.07 46.06
CA GLN A 147 -7.68 -18.14 46.81
C GLN A 147 -6.76 -17.60 47.90
N ASN A 148 -6.06 -16.49 47.63
CA ASN A 148 -5.16 -15.87 48.61
C ASN A 148 -5.89 -15.13 49.75
N SER A 149 -7.20 -14.91 49.63
CA SER A 149 -8.03 -14.27 50.66
C SER A 149 -8.78 -15.23 51.58
N LYS A 150 -8.64 -16.56 51.39
CA LYS A 150 -9.21 -17.55 52.32
C LYS A 150 -8.38 -17.62 53.62
N PRO A 151 -8.92 -17.23 54.79
CA PRO A 151 -8.20 -17.35 56.05
C PRO A 151 -8.04 -18.83 56.45
N PRO A 152 -6.96 -19.21 57.15
CA PRO A 152 -6.69 -20.60 57.50
C PRO A 152 -7.77 -21.15 58.43
N ALA A 153 -8.41 -22.24 58.01
CA ALA A 153 -9.43 -22.94 58.77
C ALA A 153 -8.80 -23.80 59.88
N GLY A 154 -8.99 -23.37 61.13
CA GLY A 154 -9.15 -24.24 62.31
C GLY A 154 -7.90 -24.85 62.94
N SER A 155 -7.41 -24.24 64.02
CA SER A 155 -6.78 -24.98 65.13
C SER A 155 -7.85 -25.31 66.16
N GLY A 156 -8.17 -26.61 66.23
CA GLY A 156 -9.23 -27.17 67.07
C GLY A 156 -8.96 -27.04 68.58
N SER A 157 -10.05 -26.77 69.28
CA SER A 157 -10.25 -26.88 70.72
C SER A 157 -9.66 -28.18 71.30
N CYS A 158 -8.82 -28.06 72.33
CA CYS A 158 -8.43 -29.17 73.20
C CYS A 158 -9.03 -28.93 74.59
N SER A 159 -10.10 -29.67 74.89
CA SER A 159 -10.71 -29.72 76.22
C SER A 159 -9.84 -30.55 77.18
N ARG A 160 -9.61 -30.05 78.40
CA ARG A 160 -9.13 -30.88 79.51
C ARG A 160 -9.93 -30.55 80.77
N GLN A 161 -10.87 -31.43 81.11
CA GLN A 161 -11.39 -31.59 82.47
C GLN A 161 -10.31 -32.19 83.38
N VAL A 162 -10.36 -31.88 84.68
CA VAL A 162 -10.58 -32.82 85.82
C VAL A 162 -9.97 -32.22 87.10
N SER A 163 -10.84 -32.06 88.11
CA SER A 163 -10.71 -32.20 89.59
C SER A 163 -9.44 -31.71 90.32
N GLY A 164 -9.45 -31.08 91.50
CA GLY A 164 -10.41 -31.03 92.61
C GLY A 164 -9.59 -30.96 93.93
N ALA A 165 -10.20 -30.44 95.01
CA ALA A 165 -9.73 -30.41 96.41
C ALA A 165 -8.44 -29.59 96.70
N SER A 166 -8.33 -28.79 97.76
CA SER A 166 -9.05 -28.62 99.02
C SER A 166 -8.89 -27.18 99.52
#